data_AF-A0A7C6E5E9-F1
#
_entry.id   AF-A0A7C6E5E9-F1
#
_cell.length_a   1.000
_cell.length_b   1.000
_cell.length_c   1.000
_cell.angle_alpha   90.00
_cell.angle_beta   90.00
_cell.angle_gamma   90.00
#
_symmetry.space_group_name_H-M   'P 1'
#
loop_
_entity.id
_entity.type
_entity.pdbx_description
1 polymer ?
#
loop_
_entity_poly.entity_id
_entity_poly.type
_entity_poly.pdbx_seq_one_letter_code
_entity_poly.pdbx_strand_id
1 'polypeptide(L)' 'MTVYKVWLHVERADIARDEYHDVDEPVCLGEFRSIRQARKLVARLAESALPSEIVRYWKESGIYPFHSSG' A
#
# COMPACT_ATOMS: atom_id res chain seq x y z
N MET A 1 22.18 2.00 4.82
CA MET A 1 21.36 3.19 4.48
C MET A 1 19.91 2.72 4.40
N THR A 2 18.95 3.42 5.00
CA THR A 2 17.55 2.96 5.02
C THR A 2 16.78 3.51 3.83
N VAL A 3 16.18 2.65 3.03
CA VAL A 3 15.29 3.01 1.93
C VAL A 3 13.87 2.56 2.27
N TYR A 4 12.90 3.43 2.00
CA TYR A 4 11.48 3.16 2.15
C TYR A 4 10.86 3.11 0.75
N LYS A 5 10.21 2.02 0.39
CA LYS A 5 9.50 1.90 -0.89
C LYS A 5 8.00 2.06 -0.66
N VAL A 6 7.34 2.87 -1.47
CA VAL A 6 5.88 3.03 -1.44
C VAL A 6 5.30 2.16 -2.54
N TRP A 7 4.28 1.39 -2.21
CA TRP A 7 3.63 0.44 -3.12
C TRP A 7 2.13 0.70 -3.14
N LEU A 8 1.54 0.62 -4.32
CA LEU A 8 0.09 0.62 -4.52
C LEU A 8 -0.38 -0.81 -4.71
N HIS A 9 -1.33 -1.23 -3.89
CA HIS A 9 -2.01 -2.51 -4.04
C HIS A 9 -3.46 -2.25 -4.44
N VAL A 10 -3.98 -2.95 -5.44
CA VAL A 10 -5.36 -2.76 -5.93
C VAL A 10 -6.16 -4.02 -5.60
N GLU A 11 -7.15 -3.87 -4.74
CA GLU A 11 -8.08 -4.93 -4.35
C GLU A 11 -9.43 -4.65 -5.00
N ARG A 12 -9.97 -5.57 -5.80
CA ARG A 12 -11.35 -5.39 -6.27
C ARG A 12 -12.29 -5.97 -5.23
N ALA A 13 -13.18 -5.11 -4.75
CA ALA A 13 -14.34 -5.55 -4.01
C ALA A 13 -15.34 -6.18 -5.00
N ASP A 14 -15.57 -7.48 -4.89
CA ASP A 14 -16.75 -8.11 -5.47
C ASP A 14 -17.94 -7.83 -4.55
N ILE A 15 -18.62 -6.71 -4.81
CA ILE A 15 -19.78 -6.25 -4.03
C ILE A 15 -20.91 -7.31 -4.05
N ALA A 16 -20.98 -8.17 -5.07
CA ALA A 16 -22.01 -9.19 -5.16
C ALA A 16 -21.71 -10.40 -4.26
N ARG A 17 -20.44 -10.63 -3.92
CA ARG A 17 -19.99 -11.75 -3.09
C ARG A 17 -19.48 -11.33 -1.70
N ASP A 18 -19.44 -10.03 -1.43
CA ASP A 18 -18.85 -9.45 -0.21
C ASP A 18 -17.40 -9.92 0.02
N GLU A 19 -16.65 -10.12 -1.07
CA GLU A 19 -15.28 -10.63 -1.05
C GLU A 19 -14.32 -9.59 -1.64
N TYR A 20 -13.15 -9.44 -1.02
CA TYR A 20 -12.04 -8.65 -1.56
C TYR A 20 -11.04 -9.62 -2.18
N HIS A 21 -10.77 -9.45 -3.47
CA HIS A 21 -9.78 -10.24 -4.19
C HIS A 21 -8.61 -9.35 -4.58
N ASP A 22 -7.39 -9.82 -4.31
CA ASP A 22 -6.17 -9.24 -4.86
C ASP A 22 -6.20 -9.45 -6.38
N VAL A 23 -6.28 -8.34 -7.13
CA VAL A 23 -6.46 -8.45 -8.58
C VAL A 23 -5.14 -8.32 -9.32
N ASP A 24 -4.20 -7.58 -8.75
CA ASP A 24 -2.93 -7.25 -9.40
C ASP A 24 -1.75 -7.32 -8.41
N GLU A 25 -0.55 -7.55 -8.96
CA GLU A 25 0.68 -7.42 -8.18
C GLU A 25 0.89 -5.96 -7.71
N PRO A 26 1.42 -5.73 -6.50
CA PRO A 26 1.67 -4.39 -6.02
C PRO A 26 2.63 -3.61 -6.93
N VAL A 27 2.29 -2.36 -7.25
CA VAL A 27 3.11 -1.47 -8.07
C VAL A 27 3.98 -0.58 -7.19
N CYS A 28 5.30 -0.59 -7.39
CA CYS A 28 6.21 0.31 -6.68
C CYS A 28 6.06 1.73 -7.24
N LEU A 29 5.60 2.66 -6.41
CA LEU A 29 5.42 4.07 -6.77
C LEU A 29 6.69 4.91 -6.57
N GLY A 30 7.64 4.42 -5.77
CA GLY A 30 8.92 5.10 -5.61
C GLY A 30 9.66 4.75 -4.32
N GLU A 31 10.89 5.24 -4.23
CA GLU A 31 11.81 5.01 -3.13
C GLU A 31 12.17 6.31 -2.41
N PHE A 32 12.22 6.25 -1.08
CA PHE A 32 12.40 7.40 -0.21
C PHE A 32 13.48 7.12 0.82
N ARG A 33 14.36 8.08 1.05
CA ARG A 33 15.37 7.99 2.12
C ARG A 33 14.83 8.40 3.49
N SER A 34 13.59 8.91 3.54
CA SER A 34 12.93 9.39 4.75
C SER A 34 11.53 8.80 4.89
N ILE A 35 11.25 8.23 6.07
CA ILE A 35 9.91 7.76 6.43
C ILE A 35 8.87 8.88 6.36
N ARG A 36 9.26 10.12 6.67
CA ARG A 36 8.34 11.27 6.62
C ARG A 36 7.90 11.57 5.20
N GLN A 37 8.80 11.45 4.22
CA GLN A 37 8.48 11.64 2.81
C GLN A 37 7.59 10.50 2.29
N ALA A 38 7.93 9.25 2.61
CA ALA A 38 7.10 8.08 2.26
C ALA A 38 5.67 8.21 2.83
N ARG A 39 5.54 8.54 4.13
CA ARG A 39 4.23 8.74 4.77
C ARG A 39 3.43 9.90 4.17
N LYS A 40 4.09 11.00 3.81
CA LYS A 40 3.42 12.14 3.17
C LYS A 40 2.84 11.76 1.81
N LEU A 41 3.56 10.93 1.04
CA LEU A 41 3.04 10.42 -0.23
C LEU A 41 1.85 9.49 -0.01
N VAL A 42 1.98 8.52 0.91
CA VAL A 42 0.90 7.57 1.23
C VAL A 42 -0.37 8.29 1.67
N ALA A 43 -0.27 9.31 2.53
CA ALA A 43 -1.43 10.09 2.96
C ALA A 43 -2.14 10.77 1.79
N ARG A 44 -1.39 11.40 0.88
CA ARG A 44 -1.96 12.04 -0.33
C ARG A 44 -2.62 11.03 -1.27
N LEU A 45 -2.02 9.86 -1.43
CA LEU A 45 -2.57 8.81 -2.26
C LEU A 45 -3.83 8.22 -1.61
N ALA A 46 -3.83 8.00 -0.29
CA ALA A 46 -5.00 7.50 0.43
C ALA A 46 -6.20 8.47 0.35
N GLU A 47 -5.95 9.79 0.30
CA GLU A 47 -7.00 10.80 0.06
C GLU A 47 -7.61 10.74 -1.35
N SER A 48 -6.88 10.19 -2.32
CA SER A 48 -7.30 10.09 -3.73
C SER A 48 -7.59 8.66 -4.19
N ALA A 49 -7.37 7.67 -3.31
CA ALA A 49 -7.54 6.26 -3.59
C ALA A 49 -9.02 5.91 -3.70
N LEU A 50 -9.33 5.08 -4.68
CA LEU A 50 -10.65 4.45 -4.75
C LEU A 50 -10.83 3.45 -3.58
N PRO A 51 -12.08 3.08 -3.23
CA PRO A 51 -12.32 2.05 -2.21
C PRO A 51 -11.64 0.70 -2.51
N SER A 52 -11.34 0.44 -3.78
CA SER A 52 -10.62 -0.71 -4.29
C SER A 52 -9.08 -0.55 -4.31
N GLU A 53 -8.54 0.55 -3.79
CA GLU A 53 -7.11 0.85 -3.83
C GLU A 53 -6.55 0.98 -2.42
N ILE A 54 -5.59 0.12 -2.08
CA ILE A 54 -4.90 0.13 -0.80
C ILE A 54 -3.46 0.57 -0.99
N VAL A 55 -3.16 1.76 -0.48
CA VAL A 55 -1.82 2.34 -0.55
C VAL A 55 -1.01 1.95 0.68
N ARG A 56 0.17 1.34 0.49
CA ARG A 56 1.05 0.92 1.60
C ARG A 56 2.49 1.37 1.38
N TYR A 57 3.30 1.42 2.44
CA TYR A 57 4.74 1.66 2.33
C TYR A 57 5.54 0.71 3.22
N TRP A 58 6.79 0.48 2.83
CA TRP A 58 7.62 -0.60 3.33
C TRP A 58 9.05 -0.11 3.50
N LYS A 59 9.77 -0.63 4.48
CA LYS A 59 11.22 -0.40 4.64
C LYS A 59 11.95 -1.55 3.98
N GLU A 60 12.87 -1.26 3.05
CA GLU A 60 13.58 -2.27 2.23
C GLU A 60 14.29 -3.34 3.05
N SER A 61 14.65 -3.05 4.31
CA SER A 61 15.30 -3.99 5.21
C SER A 61 14.34 -4.83 6.06
N GLY A 62 13.09 -5.03 5.64
CA GLY A 62 12.10 -5.85 6.36
C GLY A 62 11.00 -6.38 5.43
N ILE A 63 10.98 -7.69 5.23
CA ILE A 63 9.89 -8.43 4.59
C ILE A 63 8.75 -8.57 5.62
N TYR A 64 7.50 -8.55 5.15
CA TYR A 64 6.20 -8.56 5.88
C TYR A 64 6.02 -9.67 6.96
N PRO A 65 4.98 -9.66 7.84
CA PRO A 65 3.64 -9.09 7.63
C PRO A 65 3.01 -8.25 8.76
N PHE A 66 2.01 -7.44 8.40
CA PHE A 66 0.96 -7.02 9.34
C PHE A 66 -0.41 -7.40 8.79
N HIS A 67 -0.91 -8.55 9.26
CA HIS A 67 -2.34 -8.79 9.41
C HIS A 67 -2.84 -7.84 10.49
N SER A 68 -3.85 -7.03 10.19
CA SER A 68 -4.71 -6.48 11.23
C SER A 68 -5.97 -7.35 11.24
N SER A 69 -6.11 -8.18 12.26
CA SER A 69 -7.36 -8.89 12.57
C SER A 69 -7.51 -8.88 14.09
N GLY A 70 -8.58 -8.23 14.56
CA GLY A 70 -9.23 -8.46 15.86
C GLY A 70 -8.46 -8.03 17.09
#